data_AF-A0A135SIF4-F1
#
_entry.id   AF-A0A135SIF4-F1
#
_cell.length_a   1.000
_cell.length_b   1.000
_cell.length_c   1.000
_cell.angle_alpha   90.00
_cell.angle_beta   90.00
_cell.angle_gamma   90.00
#
_symmetry.space_group_name_H-M   'P 1'
#
loop_
_entity.id
_entity.type
_entity.pdbx_description
1 polymer ?
#
loop_
_entity_poly.entity_id
_entity_poly.type
_entity_poly.pdbx_seq_one_letter_code
_entity_poly.pdbx_strand_id
1 'polypeptide(L)'
;MTARNAPAEPLVVILGSTGTGKSELAVELAIRYNGEIINADAMQMYKGLPIITNKITTQERRGVPHHLLDHIGLDQPTWIVEDFKREANRVIREIRSRGNLPIVVGGTHYYTNALLFEDTLIGGEDDKAKDGAADVKDEDASSFPILNEPTEVILAKLREVDPVMADRWHPNDRRKISRSLHIYLQHGRPASEIYAEQRQRKTAENTSDGGSSASPWQTLLFWVYSEPEVLKERLDKRVDKMLTVGLNDETQSMYEYVQAKEAAGQEVDYTRGIWQSIGFKEFSPYLKALNTSDPATNSETLDALRAAGLEEMKTSTRQYAKYQTRWIRTKIVPLLQEQPGALDHLFVMNSTDVSQWSSNVAEPAVNVAKRFLEGDAMPAPTDLSEMAREVLREATAQTERTLCRRTCEVCKTTCVTEQDWTKHVKSRRHNVLMKKTKRRALVATERPLAVVPAEAEGEKDGNAEDRGSSPEVDGLGMFDAPS
;
A
#
# COMPACT_ATOMS: atom_id res chain seq x y z
N MET A 1 -13.25 27.63 25.01
CA MET A 1 -13.48 26.17 25.05
C MET A 1 -14.97 25.96 24.92
N THR A 2 -15.45 25.66 23.71
CA THR A 2 -16.88 25.47 23.43
C THR A 2 -17.30 24.10 23.96
N ALA A 3 -18.29 24.06 24.84
CA ALA A 3 -18.98 22.82 25.19
C ALA A 3 -19.53 22.21 23.90
N ARG A 4 -19.20 20.94 23.63
CA ARG A 4 -19.63 20.22 22.42
C ARG A 4 -20.70 19.23 22.86
N ASN A 5 -21.86 19.19 22.21
CA ASN A 5 -22.87 18.19 22.53
C ASN A 5 -22.31 16.77 22.32
N ALA A 6 -22.76 15.82 23.13
CA ALA A 6 -22.43 14.41 22.96
C ALA A 6 -22.76 13.95 21.52
N PRO A 7 -21.92 13.09 20.92
CA PRO A 7 -22.14 12.59 19.56
C PRO A 7 -23.44 11.76 19.51
N ALA A 8 -24.27 11.99 18.50
CA ALA A 8 -25.50 11.24 18.31
C ALA A 8 -25.22 9.76 17.94
N GLU A 9 -24.20 9.54 17.12
CA GLU A 9 -23.78 8.25 16.64
C GLU A 9 -22.26 8.07 16.78
N PRO A 10 -21.74 7.90 18.02
CA PRO A 10 -20.30 7.82 18.24
C PRO A 10 -19.68 6.66 17.46
N LEU A 11 -18.50 6.91 16.91
CA LEU A 11 -17.60 5.91 16.35
C LEU A 11 -16.21 6.12 16.93
N VAL A 12 -15.54 5.06 17.38
CA VAL A 12 -14.13 5.14 17.79
C VAL A 12 -13.28 4.41 16.76
N VAL A 13 -12.20 5.03 16.30
CA VAL A 13 -11.27 4.44 15.33
C VAL A 13 -9.85 4.47 15.89
N ILE A 14 -9.20 3.31 15.88
CA ILE A 14 -7.83 3.14 16.39
C ILE A 14 -6.89 2.86 15.23
N LEU A 15 -6.04 3.84 14.95
CA LEU A 15 -5.02 3.86 13.91
C LEU A 15 -3.63 3.60 14.50
N GLY A 16 -2.66 3.33 13.64
CA GLY A 16 -1.27 3.07 14.02
C GLY A 16 -0.65 1.90 13.28
N SER A 17 0.66 1.75 13.43
CA SER A 17 1.42 0.70 12.76
C SER A 17 1.24 -0.66 13.43
N THR A 18 1.60 -1.74 12.74
CA THR A 18 1.69 -3.06 13.37
C THR A 18 2.68 -3.04 14.54
N GLY A 19 2.40 -3.78 15.62
CA GLY A 19 3.23 -3.81 16.84
C GLY A 19 3.10 -2.63 17.81
N THR A 20 2.25 -1.63 17.56
CA THR A 20 2.08 -0.47 18.47
C THR A 20 1.06 -0.69 19.61
N GLY A 21 0.36 -1.83 19.68
CA GLY A 21 -0.62 -2.10 20.75
C GLY A 21 -2.08 -1.71 20.44
N LYS A 22 -2.42 -1.46 19.17
CA LYS A 22 -3.79 -1.07 18.76
C LYS A 22 -4.90 -1.98 19.31
N SER A 23 -4.72 -3.29 19.23
CA SER A 23 -5.74 -4.26 19.66
C SER A 23 -5.91 -4.26 21.18
N GLU A 24 -4.83 -4.05 21.94
CA GLU A 24 -4.87 -3.92 23.40
C GLU A 24 -5.67 -2.68 23.81
N LEU A 25 -5.42 -1.53 23.17
CA LEU A 25 -6.19 -0.32 23.41
C LEU A 25 -7.67 -0.49 23.03
N ALA A 26 -7.96 -1.19 21.93
CA ALA A 26 -9.33 -1.45 21.49
C ALA A 26 -10.11 -2.26 22.52
N VAL A 27 -9.49 -3.31 23.08
CA VAL A 27 -10.10 -4.15 24.12
C VAL A 27 -10.30 -3.36 25.41
N GLU A 28 -9.34 -2.55 25.84
CA GLU A 28 -9.49 -1.68 27.02
C GLU A 28 -10.68 -0.72 26.88
N LEU A 29 -10.80 -0.04 25.73
CA LEU A 29 -11.92 0.86 25.47
C LEU A 29 -13.26 0.12 25.39
N ALA A 30 -13.29 -1.05 24.76
CA ALA A 30 -14.49 -1.87 24.66
C ALA A 30 -15.01 -2.32 26.04
N ILE A 31 -14.11 -2.75 26.93
CA ILE A 31 -14.49 -3.18 28.29
C ILE A 31 -15.03 -2.00 29.10
N ARG A 32 -14.40 -0.82 28.97
CA ARG A 32 -14.80 0.37 29.74
C ARG A 32 -16.12 0.99 29.27
N TYR A 33 -16.41 0.92 27.97
CA TYR A 33 -17.53 1.64 27.35
C TYR A 33 -18.55 0.72 26.69
N ASN A 34 -18.60 -0.55 27.10
CA ASN A 34 -19.53 -1.56 26.56
C ASN A 34 -19.49 -1.58 25.01
N GLY A 35 -18.27 -1.63 24.48
CA GLY A 35 -18.00 -1.56 23.05
C GLY A 35 -17.82 -2.92 22.40
N GLU A 36 -17.94 -2.93 21.08
CA GLU A 36 -17.67 -4.09 20.23
C GLU A 36 -16.65 -3.70 19.16
N ILE A 37 -15.73 -4.60 18.84
CA ILE A 37 -14.58 -4.31 17.98
C ILE A 37 -14.88 -4.74 16.54
N ILE A 38 -14.54 -3.90 15.58
CA ILE A 38 -14.64 -4.16 14.14
C ILE A 38 -13.22 -4.19 13.57
N ASN A 39 -12.82 -5.34 13.01
CA ASN A 39 -11.51 -5.48 12.38
C ASN A 39 -11.45 -4.70 11.06
N ALA A 40 -10.40 -3.90 10.87
CA ALA A 40 -10.08 -3.18 9.63
C ALA A 40 -8.67 -3.51 9.13
N ASP A 41 -8.26 -4.77 9.23
CA ASP A 41 -7.01 -5.32 8.72
C ASP A 41 -7.31 -6.43 7.69
N ALA A 42 -7.02 -6.15 6.42
CA ALA A 42 -7.39 -7.02 5.30
C ALA A 42 -6.86 -8.46 5.44
N MET A 43 -5.70 -8.66 6.06
CA MET A 43 -5.14 -10.01 6.23
C MET A 43 -5.84 -10.76 7.37
N GLN A 44 -6.23 -10.07 8.44
CA GLN A 44 -6.89 -10.69 9.60
C GLN A 44 -8.33 -11.12 9.33
N MET A 45 -8.91 -10.67 8.21
CA MET A 45 -10.23 -11.12 7.77
C MET A 45 -10.24 -12.57 7.30
N TYR A 46 -9.11 -13.16 6.90
CA TYR A 46 -9.08 -14.55 6.38
C TYR A 46 -9.16 -15.59 7.47
N LYS A 47 -9.87 -16.69 7.21
CA LYS A 47 -10.08 -17.80 8.15
C LYS A 47 -8.83 -18.64 8.38
N GLY A 48 -8.67 -19.15 9.60
CA GLY A 48 -7.73 -20.25 9.90
C GLY A 48 -6.25 -19.87 9.94
N LEU A 49 -5.91 -18.58 9.79
CA LEU A 49 -4.53 -18.10 9.75
C LEU A 49 -4.19 -17.13 10.90
N PRO A 50 -4.18 -17.57 12.17
CA PRO A 50 -4.01 -16.68 13.32
C PRO A 50 -2.58 -16.18 13.53
N ILE A 51 -1.55 -16.97 13.20
CA ILE A 51 -0.15 -16.63 13.48
C ILE A 51 0.33 -15.66 12.41
N ILE A 52 0.30 -16.03 11.12
CA ILE A 52 0.87 -15.24 10.02
C ILE A 52 0.22 -13.86 9.92
N THR A 53 -1.08 -13.77 10.21
CA THR A 53 -1.84 -12.50 10.18
C THR A 53 -1.87 -11.79 11.54
N ASN A 54 -1.22 -12.36 12.57
CA ASN A 54 -1.09 -11.82 13.91
C ASN A 54 -2.45 -11.43 14.52
N LYS A 55 -3.41 -12.36 14.50
CA LYS A 55 -4.73 -12.16 15.09
C LYS A 55 -4.62 -12.11 16.61
N ILE A 56 -5.47 -11.27 17.22
CA ILE A 56 -5.63 -11.25 18.66
C ILE A 56 -6.21 -12.60 19.14
N THR A 57 -5.57 -13.19 20.14
CA THR A 57 -5.99 -14.48 20.72
C THR A 57 -7.27 -14.34 21.52
N THR A 58 -8.04 -15.41 21.68
CA THR A 58 -9.29 -15.39 22.46
C THR A 58 -9.09 -14.92 23.91
N GLN A 59 -7.92 -15.23 24.50
CA GLN A 59 -7.55 -14.77 25.85
C GLN A 59 -7.34 -13.25 25.88
N GLU A 60 -6.59 -12.70 24.93
CA GLU A 60 -6.34 -11.25 24.83
C GLU A 60 -7.62 -10.46 24.51
N ARG A 61 -8.60 -11.07 23.83
CA ARG A 61 -9.92 -10.45 23.57
C ARG A 61 -10.71 -10.21 24.85
N ARG A 62 -10.43 -10.92 25.94
CA ARG A 62 -11.11 -10.76 27.24
C ARG A 62 -12.65 -10.79 27.16
N GLY A 63 -13.19 -11.62 26.25
CA GLY A 63 -14.63 -11.76 26.04
C GLY A 63 -15.28 -10.66 25.18
N VAL A 64 -14.52 -9.66 24.72
CA VAL A 64 -15.04 -8.59 23.85
C VAL A 64 -15.39 -9.15 22.46
N PRO A 65 -16.61 -8.90 21.95
CA PRO A 65 -17.00 -9.29 20.59
C PRO A 65 -16.09 -8.65 19.52
N HIS A 66 -15.63 -9.46 18.57
CA HIS A 66 -14.84 -9.01 17.43
C HIS A 66 -15.56 -9.40 16.13
N HIS A 67 -15.85 -8.39 15.31
CA HIS A 67 -16.49 -8.52 14.01
C HIS A 67 -15.46 -8.42 12.89
N LEU A 68 -15.78 -9.02 11.73
CA LEU A 68 -14.94 -9.02 10.52
C LEU A 68 -13.54 -9.62 10.70
N LEU A 69 -13.30 -10.29 11.83
CA LEU A 69 -12.10 -11.07 12.10
C LEU A 69 -12.39 -12.52 11.76
N ASP A 70 -11.49 -13.20 11.02
CA ASP A 70 -11.67 -14.62 10.67
C ASP A 70 -12.99 -14.87 9.89
N HIS A 71 -13.33 -13.98 8.96
CA HIS A 71 -14.62 -13.93 8.27
C HIS A 71 -14.60 -14.52 6.85
N ILE A 72 -13.53 -14.31 6.08
CA ILE A 72 -13.40 -14.69 4.66
C ILE A 72 -12.72 -16.05 4.54
N GLY A 73 -13.30 -16.99 3.79
CA GLY A 73 -12.66 -18.28 3.49
C GLY A 73 -11.52 -18.16 2.45
N LEU A 74 -10.57 -19.10 2.43
CA LEU A 74 -9.47 -19.10 1.44
C LEU A 74 -9.96 -19.32 0.00
N ASP A 75 -11.10 -19.98 -0.16
CA ASP A 75 -11.79 -20.20 -1.45
C ASP A 75 -12.67 -19.03 -1.88
N GLN A 76 -12.92 -18.06 -0.99
CA GLN A 76 -13.83 -16.96 -1.29
C GLN A 76 -13.12 -15.86 -2.07
N PRO A 77 -13.86 -15.10 -2.91
CA PRO A 77 -13.30 -13.94 -3.59
C PRO A 77 -12.66 -12.97 -2.60
N THR A 78 -11.51 -12.42 -3.01
CA THR A 78 -10.84 -11.37 -2.23
C THR A 78 -11.75 -10.15 -2.11
N TRP A 79 -11.97 -9.68 -0.89
CA TRP A 79 -12.76 -8.47 -0.67
C TRP A 79 -12.05 -7.25 -1.20
N ILE A 80 -12.80 -6.44 -1.95
CA ILE A 80 -12.39 -5.07 -2.24
C ILE A 80 -12.86 -4.14 -1.12
N VAL A 81 -12.37 -2.93 -1.17
CA VAL A 81 -12.65 -1.90 -0.16
C VAL A 81 -14.14 -1.54 -0.06
N GLU A 82 -14.89 -1.68 -1.16
CA GLU A 82 -16.35 -1.49 -1.18
C GLU A 82 -17.09 -2.58 -0.40
N ASP A 83 -16.62 -3.84 -0.49
CA ASP A 83 -17.17 -4.94 0.30
C ASP A 83 -16.96 -4.71 1.80
N PHE A 84 -15.73 -4.32 2.16
CA PHE A 84 -15.42 -3.94 3.53
C PHE A 84 -16.30 -2.78 4.01
N LYS A 85 -16.43 -1.69 3.24
CA LYS A 85 -17.23 -0.51 3.63
C LYS A 85 -18.70 -0.89 3.84
N ARG A 86 -19.28 -1.66 2.93
CA ARG A 86 -20.68 -2.13 3.03
C ARG A 86 -20.89 -2.94 4.31
N GLU A 87 -20.02 -3.92 4.53
CA GLU A 87 -20.17 -4.82 5.67
C GLU A 87 -19.85 -4.15 7.01
N ALA A 88 -18.79 -3.33 7.07
CA ALA A 88 -18.45 -2.56 8.26
C ALA A 88 -19.60 -1.63 8.67
N ASN A 89 -20.26 -0.96 7.72
CA ASN A 89 -21.43 -0.13 8.01
C ASN A 89 -22.63 -0.95 8.50
N ARG A 90 -22.87 -2.15 7.95
CA ARG A 90 -23.89 -3.08 8.46
C ARG A 90 -23.63 -3.42 9.93
N VAL A 91 -22.39 -3.84 10.23
CA VAL A 91 -21.97 -4.20 11.59
C VAL A 91 -22.05 -3.01 12.55
N ILE A 92 -21.67 -1.80 12.13
CA ILE A 92 -21.78 -0.59 12.94
C ILE A 92 -23.23 -0.34 13.36
N ARG A 93 -24.18 -0.43 12.41
CA ARG A 93 -25.61 -0.26 12.70
C ARG A 93 -26.11 -1.33 13.67
N GLU A 94 -25.66 -2.57 13.51
CA GLU A 94 -26.02 -3.67 14.39
C GLU A 94 -25.51 -3.47 15.81
N ILE A 95 -24.25 -3.07 15.98
CA ILE A 95 -23.66 -2.75 17.28
C ILE A 95 -24.45 -1.60 17.95
N ARG A 96 -24.73 -0.53 17.20
CA ARG A 96 -25.52 0.61 17.69
C ARG A 96 -26.94 0.21 18.08
N SER A 97 -27.59 -0.69 17.32
CA SER A 97 -28.94 -1.19 17.64
C SER A 97 -29.02 -1.94 18.96
N ARG A 98 -27.89 -2.48 19.44
CA ARG A 98 -27.75 -3.10 20.77
C ARG A 98 -27.41 -2.11 21.88
N GLY A 99 -27.21 -0.83 21.55
CA GLY A 99 -26.77 0.21 22.49
C GLY A 99 -25.26 0.15 22.80
N ASN A 100 -24.48 -0.59 22.01
CA ASN A 100 -23.05 -0.77 22.21
C ASN A 100 -22.23 0.24 21.39
N LEU A 101 -20.99 0.50 21.81
CA LEU A 101 -20.09 1.42 21.11
C LEU A 101 -19.30 0.69 20.00
N PRO A 102 -19.42 1.07 18.71
CA PRO A 102 -18.59 0.51 17.66
C PRO A 102 -17.15 1.05 17.73
N ILE A 103 -16.18 0.14 17.78
CA ILE A 103 -14.74 0.45 17.82
C ILE A 103 -14.03 -0.20 16.63
N VAL A 104 -13.59 0.59 15.66
CA VAL A 104 -12.87 0.10 14.48
C VAL A 104 -11.37 0.09 14.75
N VAL A 105 -10.71 -1.04 14.52
CA VAL A 105 -9.26 -1.19 14.73
C VAL A 105 -8.62 -1.95 13.58
N GLY A 106 -7.50 -1.43 13.05
CA GLY A 106 -6.82 -2.13 11.96
C GLY A 106 -5.55 -1.47 11.46
N GLY A 107 -4.72 -2.26 10.78
CA GLY A 107 -3.52 -1.80 10.09
C GLY A 107 -3.76 -1.40 8.63
N THR A 108 -4.92 -1.74 8.05
CA THR A 108 -5.26 -1.38 6.68
C THR A 108 -5.91 -0.01 6.66
N HIS A 109 -5.09 1.05 6.79
CA HIS A 109 -5.58 2.43 6.86
C HIS A 109 -6.39 2.87 5.64
N TYR A 110 -6.27 2.16 4.52
CA TYR A 110 -7.13 2.35 3.34
C TYR A 110 -8.59 1.99 3.63
N TYR A 111 -8.85 0.92 4.39
CA TYR A 111 -10.20 0.49 4.80
C TYR A 111 -10.80 1.47 5.81
N THR A 112 -10.01 1.91 6.80
CA THR A 112 -10.48 2.93 7.75
C THR A 112 -10.75 4.27 7.05
N ASN A 113 -9.95 4.64 6.05
CA ASN A 113 -10.16 5.85 5.26
C ASN A 113 -11.50 5.81 4.51
N ALA A 114 -11.78 4.68 3.84
CA ALA A 114 -13.04 4.43 3.15
C ALA A 114 -14.28 4.55 4.05
N LEU A 115 -14.13 4.18 5.32
CA LEU A 115 -15.20 4.22 6.31
C LEU A 115 -15.39 5.62 6.90
N LEU A 116 -14.29 6.35 7.16
CA LEU A 116 -14.30 7.69 7.77
C LEU A 116 -14.76 8.78 6.80
N PHE A 117 -14.43 8.62 5.52
CA PHE A 117 -14.68 9.63 4.51
C PHE A 117 -15.51 8.98 3.42
N GLU A 118 -16.82 9.22 3.46
CA GLU A 118 -17.79 8.64 2.53
C GLU A 118 -17.37 8.83 1.06
N ASP A 119 -16.69 9.93 0.78
CA ASP A 119 -16.24 10.36 -0.54
C ASP A 119 -14.91 9.77 -1.01
N THR A 120 -14.21 8.97 -0.19
CA THR A 120 -12.93 8.36 -0.60
C THR A 120 -13.13 7.07 -1.38
N LEU A 121 -14.30 6.46 -1.25
CA LEU A 121 -14.75 5.38 -2.11
C LEU A 121 -16.03 5.79 -2.81
N ILE A 122 -15.91 5.87 -4.12
CA ILE A 122 -17.00 5.61 -5.03
C ILE A 122 -17.79 4.38 -4.54
N GLY A 123 -19.06 4.55 -4.25
CA GLY A 123 -19.94 3.45 -3.86
C GLY A 123 -21.39 3.86 -3.66
N GLY A 124 -21.83 4.91 -4.37
CA GLY A 124 -23.23 5.16 -4.66
C GLY A 124 -23.54 4.64 -6.06
N GLU A 125 -24.79 4.20 -6.29
CA GLU A 125 -25.21 3.45 -7.47
C GLU A 125 -24.96 4.17 -8.82
N ASP A 126 -24.65 5.47 -8.86
CA ASP A 126 -24.56 6.23 -10.11
C ASP A 126 -23.28 7.07 -10.38
N ASP A 127 -22.31 7.19 -9.48
CA ASP A 127 -21.21 8.17 -9.69
C ASP A 127 -19.82 7.63 -9.31
N LYS A 128 -19.04 7.19 -10.31
CA LYS A 128 -17.72 6.58 -10.11
C LYS A 128 -16.54 7.46 -10.45
N ALA A 129 -15.97 8.13 -9.45
CA ALA A 129 -14.58 8.59 -9.51
C ALA A 129 -13.86 8.96 -8.14
N LYS A 130 -12.86 8.17 -7.63
CA LYS A 130 -11.48 8.55 -7.16
C LYS A 130 -10.59 7.45 -6.52
N ASP A 131 -9.30 7.56 -6.84
CA ASP A 131 -8.03 7.38 -6.07
C ASP A 131 -7.72 6.10 -5.24
N GLY A 132 -8.47 5.01 -5.42
CA GLY A 132 -8.12 3.70 -4.89
C GLY A 132 -7.30 2.84 -5.86
N ALA A 133 -6.27 2.15 -5.36
CA ALA A 133 -5.76 0.94 -6.02
C ALA A 133 -6.74 -0.24 -5.83
N ALA A 134 -8.03 0.02 -6.03
CA ALA A 134 -9.04 -1.03 -6.09
C ALA A 134 -8.89 -1.69 -7.46
N ASP A 135 -8.68 -2.99 -7.45
CA ASP A 135 -8.56 -3.78 -8.66
C ASP A 135 -9.86 -3.68 -9.46
N VAL A 136 -9.72 -3.51 -10.77
CA VAL A 136 -10.81 -3.74 -11.72
C VAL A 136 -11.21 -5.21 -11.53
N LYS A 137 -12.49 -5.50 -11.28
CA LYS A 137 -12.94 -6.89 -11.14
C LYS A 137 -12.55 -7.66 -12.41
N ASP A 138 -12.23 -8.95 -12.31
CA ASP A 138 -11.82 -9.73 -13.49
C ASP A 138 -12.92 -9.79 -14.57
N GLU A 139 -14.18 -9.64 -14.15
CA GLU A 139 -15.34 -9.48 -15.04
C GLU A 139 -15.27 -8.17 -15.87
N ASP A 140 -14.77 -7.08 -15.27
CA ASP A 140 -14.63 -5.76 -15.89
C ASP A 140 -13.36 -5.64 -16.75
N ALA A 141 -12.31 -6.41 -16.44
CA ALA A 141 -11.13 -6.54 -17.30
C ALA A 141 -11.43 -7.35 -18.57
N SER A 142 -12.40 -8.28 -18.47
CA SER A 142 -12.93 -9.04 -19.60
C SER A 142 -13.83 -8.19 -20.51
N SER A 143 -14.53 -7.20 -19.94
CA SER A 143 -15.39 -6.30 -20.73
C SER A 143 -14.62 -5.27 -21.55
N PHE A 144 -13.36 -4.97 -21.18
CA PHE A 144 -12.52 -3.99 -21.88
C PHE A 144 -11.11 -4.55 -22.18
N PRO A 145 -10.89 -5.15 -23.36
CA PRO A 145 -9.60 -5.78 -23.73
C PRO A 145 -8.38 -4.85 -23.59
N ILE A 146 -8.57 -3.55 -23.79
CA ILE A 146 -7.52 -2.53 -23.67
C ILE A 146 -6.90 -2.46 -22.26
N LEU A 147 -7.60 -2.91 -21.22
CA LEU A 147 -7.09 -2.93 -19.84
C LEU A 147 -6.07 -4.06 -19.61
N ASN A 148 -5.98 -5.03 -20.53
CA ASN A 148 -5.02 -6.13 -20.49
C ASN A 148 -3.69 -5.78 -21.20
N GLU A 149 -3.68 -4.72 -22.02
CA GLU A 149 -2.49 -4.28 -22.78
C GLU A 149 -1.32 -3.83 -21.87
N PRO A 150 -0.08 -3.70 -22.39
CA PRO A 150 1.05 -3.16 -21.64
C PRO A 150 0.77 -1.77 -21.05
N THR A 151 1.44 -1.45 -19.94
CA THR A 151 1.14 -0.24 -19.16
C THR A 151 1.36 1.04 -19.97
N GLU A 152 2.29 1.00 -20.93
CA GLU A 152 2.57 2.08 -21.87
C GLU A 152 1.37 2.39 -22.76
N VAL A 153 0.66 1.35 -23.22
CA VAL A 153 -0.52 1.46 -24.09
C VAL A 153 -1.70 2.02 -23.30
N ILE A 154 -1.94 1.48 -22.09
CA ILE A 154 -2.99 1.96 -21.18
C ILE A 154 -2.73 3.44 -20.81
N LEU A 155 -1.48 3.81 -20.52
CA LEU A 155 -1.11 5.18 -20.18
C LEU A 155 -1.22 6.13 -21.39
N ALA A 156 -0.88 5.67 -22.60
CA ALA A 156 -1.07 6.45 -23.81
C ALA A 156 -2.56 6.74 -24.04
N LYS A 157 -3.41 5.71 -23.91
CA LYS A 157 -4.87 5.88 -24.03
C LYS A 157 -5.44 6.78 -22.94
N LEU A 158 -4.98 6.62 -21.69
CA LEU A 158 -5.38 7.52 -20.60
C LEU A 158 -4.96 8.96 -20.89
N ARG A 159 -3.81 9.21 -21.53
CA ARG A 159 -3.39 10.58 -21.88
C ARG A 159 -4.27 11.20 -22.97
N GLU A 160 -4.75 10.42 -23.94
CA GLU A 160 -5.68 10.91 -24.96
C GLU A 160 -7.01 11.38 -24.35
N VAL A 161 -7.43 10.71 -23.29
CA VAL A 161 -8.76 10.85 -22.68
C VAL A 161 -8.76 11.79 -21.47
N ASP A 162 -7.80 11.64 -20.57
CA ASP A 162 -7.66 12.35 -19.30
C ASP A 162 -6.18 12.68 -19.04
N PRO A 163 -5.63 13.73 -19.69
CA PRO A 163 -4.23 14.11 -19.53
C PRO A 163 -3.90 14.51 -18.08
N VAL A 164 -4.87 15.06 -17.34
CA VAL A 164 -4.70 15.48 -15.94
C VAL A 164 -4.40 14.27 -15.05
N MET A 165 -5.11 13.16 -15.23
CA MET A 165 -4.83 11.94 -14.49
C MET A 165 -3.59 11.20 -15.01
N ALA A 166 -3.36 11.20 -16.33
CA ALA A 166 -2.17 10.58 -16.90
C ALA A 166 -0.85 11.21 -16.39
N ASP A 167 -0.84 12.52 -16.14
CA ASP A 167 0.35 13.22 -15.62
C ASP A 167 0.48 13.12 -14.09
N ARG A 168 -0.60 12.79 -13.39
CA ARG A 168 -0.61 12.57 -11.94
C ARG A 168 0.01 11.23 -11.55
N TRP A 169 -0.11 10.20 -12.38
CA TRP A 169 0.35 8.85 -12.08
C TRP A 169 1.75 8.55 -12.61
N HIS A 170 2.53 7.80 -11.84
CA HIS A 170 3.82 7.29 -12.33
C HIS A 170 3.58 6.13 -13.32
N PRO A 171 4.36 5.99 -14.42
CA PRO A 171 4.15 4.93 -15.41
C PRO A 171 4.14 3.50 -14.84
N ASN A 172 4.83 3.26 -13.73
CA ASN A 172 4.85 1.95 -13.08
C ASN A 172 3.58 1.66 -12.24
N ASP A 173 2.72 2.66 -11.98
CA ASP A 173 1.49 2.49 -11.19
C ASP A 173 0.35 1.92 -12.07
N ARG A 174 0.59 0.76 -12.72
CA ARG A 174 -0.34 0.12 -13.68
C ARG A 174 -1.78 0.05 -13.14
N ARG A 175 -1.95 -0.36 -11.88
CA ARG A 175 -3.29 -0.48 -11.26
C ARG A 175 -4.06 0.84 -11.24
N LYS A 176 -3.41 1.97 -10.90
CA LYS A 176 -4.06 3.29 -10.85
C LYS A 176 -4.35 3.84 -12.25
N ILE A 177 -3.45 3.59 -13.19
CA ILE A 177 -3.62 3.97 -14.59
C ILE A 177 -4.79 3.19 -15.19
N SER A 178 -4.80 1.87 -15.01
CA SER A 178 -5.89 0.99 -15.46
C SER A 178 -7.23 1.39 -14.83
N ARG A 179 -7.28 1.66 -13.52
CA ARG A 179 -8.51 2.13 -12.87
C ARG A 179 -8.99 3.48 -13.40
N SER A 180 -8.09 4.43 -13.64
CA SER A 180 -8.45 5.75 -14.19
C SER A 180 -9.02 5.62 -15.61
N LEU A 181 -8.43 4.75 -16.43
CA LEU A 181 -8.94 4.46 -17.77
C LEU A 181 -10.28 3.71 -17.71
N HIS A 182 -10.41 2.75 -16.80
CA HIS A 182 -11.64 1.99 -16.60
C HIS A 182 -12.81 2.91 -16.18
N ILE A 183 -12.57 3.88 -15.29
CA ILE A 183 -13.59 4.90 -14.92
C ILE A 183 -14.13 5.60 -16.18
N TYR A 184 -13.23 6.02 -17.08
CA TYR A 184 -13.65 6.63 -18.33
C TYR A 184 -14.41 5.65 -19.23
N LEU A 185 -13.92 4.42 -19.40
CA LEU A 185 -14.57 3.42 -20.26
C LEU A 185 -15.97 3.06 -19.78
N GLN A 186 -16.20 3.09 -18.46
CA GLN A 186 -17.50 2.78 -17.88
C GLN A 186 -18.49 3.96 -17.95
N HIS A 187 -18.03 5.20 -17.75
CA HIS A 187 -18.90 6.37 -17.62
C HIS A 187 -18.88 7.33 -18.81
N GLY A 188 -17.93 7.17 -19.74
CA GLY A 188 -17.67 8.11 -20.84
C GLY A 188 -17.14 9.48 -20.41
N ARG A 189 -16.89 9.71 -19.11
CA ARG A 189 -16.43 10.99 -18.54
C ARG A 189 -15.02 10.85 -17.96
N PRO A 190 -14.11 11.82 -18.18
CA PRO A 190 -12.78 11.80 -17.59
C PRO A 190 -12.87 11.74 -16.06
N ALA A 191 -12.01 10.95 -15.46
CA ALA A 191 -12.00 10.80 -14.01
C ALA A 191 -11.71 12.17 -13.35
N SER A 192 -10.77 12.96 -13.90
CA SER A 192 -10.44 14.30 -13.43
C SER A 192 -11.61 15.29 -13.34
N GLU A 193 -12.63 15.16 -14.18
CA GLU A 193 -13.81 16.01 -14.16
C GLU A 193 -14.75 15.64 -13.02
N ILE A 194 -15.11 14.36 -12.90
CA ILE A 194 -15.95 13.86 -11.81
C ILE A 194 -15.31 14.20 -10.45
N TYR A 195 -13.99 14.06 -10.40
CA TYR A 195 -13.13 14.41 -9.28
C TYR A 195 -13.12 15.91 -8.92
N ALA A 196 -13.30 16.80 -9.89
CA ALA A 196 -13.35 18.24 -9.70
C ALA A 196 -14.77 18.66 -9.30
N GLU A 197 -15.78 18.07 -9.93
CA GLU A 197 -17.19 18.29 -9.65
C GLU A 197 -17.55 17.89 -8.21
N GLN A 198 -17.10 16.72 -7.74
CA GLN A 198 -17.27 16.32 -6.33
C GLN A 198 -16.63 17.32 -5.36
N ARG A 199 -15.46 17.88 -5.69
CA ARG A 199 -14.82 18.90 -4.86
C ARG A 199 -15.60 20.21 -4.86
N GLN A 200 -16.17 20.59 -6.00
CA GLN A 200 -16.98 21.80 -6.13
C GLN A 200 -18.34 21.66 -5.42
N ARG A 201 -19.01 20.51 -5.54
CA ARG A 201 -20.25 20.20 -4.81
C ARG A 201 -20.03 20.36 -3.29
N LYS A 202 -18.90 19.89 -2.76
CA LYS A 202 -18.53 20.09 -1.33
C LYS A 202 -18.29 21.55 -0.95
N THR A 203 -17.55 22.30 -1.77
CA THR A 203 -17.33 23.73 -1.49
C THR A 203 -18.66 24.48 -1.52
N ALA A 204 -19.55 24.12 -2.45
CA ALA A 204 -20.89 24.68 -2.57
C ALA A 204 -21.80 24.26 -1.40
N GLU A 205 -21.91 22.99 -1.04
CA GLU A 205 -22.69 22.51 0.12
C GLU A 205 -22.22 23.16 1.44
N ASN A 206 -20.92 23.41 1.58
CA ASN A 206 -20.35 24.14 2.72
C ASN A 206 -20.59 25.66 2.68
N THR A 207 -21.00 26.25 1.54
CA THR A 207 -21.20 27.71 1.38
C THR A 207 -22.63 28.14 1.03
N SER A 208 -23.47 27.26 0.48
CA SER A 208 -24.83 27.58 0.03
C SER A 208 -25.88 27.41 1.12
N ASP A 209 -25.53 26.85 2.28
CA ASP A 209 -26.44 26.73 3.42
C ASP A 209 -26.08 27.75 4.51
N GLY A 210 -26.59 28.97 4.35
CA GLY A 210 -26.52 30.03 5.37
C GLY A 210 -27.37 29.75 6.61
N GLY A 211 -27.45 28.50 7.09
CA GLY A 211 -28.31 28.13 8.20
C GLY A 211 -28.36 26.66 8.66
N SER A 212 -27.88 25.67 7.90
CA SER A 212 -27.80 24.29 8.41
C SER A 212 -26.41 23.98 8.95
N SER A 213 -26.35 23.72 10.25
CA SER A 213 -25.17 23.20 10.95
C SER A 213 -24.58 22.00 10.19
N ALA A 214 -23.35 22.15 9.68
CA ALA A 214 -22.52 21.00 9.32
C ALA A 214 -22.59 20.02 10.51
N SER A 215 -23.06 18.79 10.27
CA SER A 215 -23.21 17.81 11.34
C SER A 215 -21.86 17.70 12.07
N PRO A 216 -21.84 17.83 13.41
CA PRO A 216 -20.59 17.81 14.16
C PRO A 216 -19.87 16.49 13.91
N TRP A 217 -18.55 16.53 13.80
CA TRP A 217 -17.73 15.33 13.63
C TRP A 217 -17.99 14.34 14.79
N GLN A 218 -18.54 13.16 14.46
CA GLN A 218 -19.00 12.18 15.46
C GLN A 218 -18.03 11.02 15.67
N THR A 219 -16.79 11.15 15.18
CA THR A 219 -15.79 10.08 15.25
C THR A 219 -14.59 10.48 16.12
N LEU A 220 -14.19 9.61 17.05
CA LEU A 220 -12.98 9.79 17.83
C LEU A 220 -11.85 8.93 17.27
N LEU A 221 -10.70 9.54 16.99
CA LEU A 221 -9.56 8.85 16.39
C LEU A 221 -8.38 8.78 17.37
N PHE A 222 -7.91 7.57 17.64
CA PHE A 222 -6.68 7.33 18.39
C PHE A 222 -5.59 6.85 17.45
N TRP A 223 -4.50 7.60 17.35
CA TRP A 223 -3.31 7.16 16.64
C TRP A 223 -2.28 6.65 17.65
N VAL A 224 -2.15 5.33 17.76
CA VAL A 224 -1.15 4.69 18.62
C VAL A 224 0.20 4.70 17.90
N TYR A 225 1.11 5.53 18.39
CA TYR A 225 2.42 5.79 17.81
C TYR A 225 3.54 5.26 18.70
N SER A 226 4.62 4.79 18.09
CA SER A 226 5.86 4.38 18.75
C SER A 226 7.03 4.90 17.94
N GLU A 227 8.11 5.26 18.61
CA GLU A 227 9.35 5.66 17.94
C GLU A 227 9.87 4.56 17.00
N PRO A 228 10.39 4.91 15.81
CA PRO A 228 10.78 3.93 14.79
C PRO A 228 11.82 2.90 15.25
N GLU A 229 12.81 3.31 16.06
CA GLU A 229 13.90 2.42 16.49
C GLU A 229 13.43 1.39 17.52
N VAL A 230 12.64 1.82 18.51
CA VAL A 230 12.03 0.93 19.51
C VAL A 230 11.01 0.00 18.85
N LEU A 231 10.21 0.53 17.92
CA LEU A 231 9.23 -0.27 17.19
C LEU A 231 9.91 -1.34 16.34
N LYS A 232 11.05 -1.03 15.71
CA LYS A 232 11.81 -1.98 14.92
C LYS A 232 12.22 -3.21 15.76
N GLU A 233 12.83 -2.99 16.92
CA GLU A 233 13.26 -4.09 17.79
C GLU A 233 12.06 -4.94 18.27
N ARG A 234 10.94 -4.28 18.60
CA ARG A 234 9.70 -4.95 19.00
C ARG A 234 9.14 -5.82 17.88
N LEU A 235 9.18 -5.34 16.63
CA LEU A 235 8.71 -6.08 15.46
C LEU A 235 9.60 -7.30 15.17
N ASP A 236 10.91 -7.16 15.30
CA ASP A 236 11.85 -8.27 15.09
C ASP A 236 11.62 -9.38 16.13
N LYS A 237 11.55 -9.02 17.43
CA LYS A 237 11.22 -9.95 18.52
C LYS A 237 9.86 -10.65 18.32
N ARG A 238 8.89 -9.92 17.77
CA ARG A 238 7.57 -10.48 17.48
C ARG A 238 7.63 -11.53 16.37
N VAL A 239 8.36 -11.26 15.29
CA VAL A 239 8.56 -12.22 14.20
C VAL A 239 9.29 -13.48 14.72
N ASP A 240 10.28 -13.31 15.59
CA ASP A 240 10.96 -14.44 16.24
C ASP A 240 9.98 -15.27 17.09
N LYS A 241 9.07 -14.62 17.84
CA LYS A 241 8.00 -15.30 18.59
C LYS A 241 6.99 -16.01 17.68
N MET A 242 6.66 -15.45 16.51
CA MET A 242 5.76 -16.12 15.55
C MET A 242 6.36 -17.46 15.09
N LEU A 243 7.68 -17.51 14.90
CA LEU A 243 8.38 -18.72 14.53
C LEU A 243 8.27 -19.82 15.59
N THR A 244 8.35 -19.45 16.88
CA THR A 244 8.26 -20.42 17.99
C THR A 244 6.85 -20.91 18.26
N VAL A 245 5.83 -20.11 17.91
CA VAL A 245 4.41 -20.43 18.14
C VAL A 245 3.82 -21.34 17.04
N GLY A 246 4.45 -21.43 15.87
CA GLY A 246 4.01 -22.32 14.78
C GLY A 246 3.83 -21.67 13.40
N LEU A 247 4.53 -20.56 13.11
CA LEU A 247 4.47 -19.91 11.79
C LEU A 247 4.80 -20.87 10.63
N ASN A 248 5.72 -21.81 10.84
CA ASN A 248 6.08 -22.79 9.83
C ASN A 248 4.91 -23.70 9.46
N ASP A 249 4.17 -24.18 10.46
CA ASP A 249 3.04 -25.09 10.25
C ASP A 249 1.92 -24.39 9.47
N GLU A 250 1.69 -23.10 9.77
CA GLU A 250 0.68 -22.29 9.09
C GLU A 250 1.08 -21.96 7.64
N THR A 251 2.34 -21.59 7.41
CA THR A 251 2.87 -21.32 6.05
C THR A 251 2.94 -22.59 5.20
N GLN A 252 3.23 -23.74 5.81
CA GLN A 252 3.16 -25.05 5.16
C GLN A 252 1.72 -25.41 4.78
N SER A 253 0.76 -25.26 5.69
CA SER A 253 -0.66 -25.49 5.40
C SER A 253 -1.18 -24.64 4.25
N MET A 254 -0.74 -23.36 4.19
CA MET A 254 -1.04 -22.48 3.06
C MET A 254 -0.43 -22.98 1.74
N TYR A 255 0.80 -23.49 1.78
CA TYR A 255 1.47 -24.02 0.59
C TYR A 255 0.81 -25.29 0.06
N GLU A 256 0.48 -26.23 0.95
CA GLU A 256 -0.23 -27.47 0.62
C GLU A 256 -1.60 -27.17 -0.02
N TYR A 257 -2.32 -26.19 0.51
CA TYR A 257 -3.58 -25.72 -0.08
C TYR A 257 -3.40 -25.22 -1.52
N VAL A 258 -2.35 -24.43 -1.79
CA VAL A 258 -2.06 -23.94 -3.14
C VAL A 258 -1.69 -25.09 -4.08
N GLN A 259 -0.85 -26.03 -3.63
CA GLN A 259 -0.50 -27.20 -4.42
C GLN A 259 -1.72 -28.06 -4.77
N ALA A 260 -2.64 -28.25 -3.82
CA ALA A 260 -3.89 -28.97 -4.07
C ALA A 260 -4.78 -28.26 -5.11
N LYS A 261 -4.80 -26.92 -5.11
CA LYS A 261 -5.53 -26.11 -6.10
C LYS A 261 -4.90 -26.18 -7.49
N GLU A 262 -3.58 -26.04 -7.57
CA GLU A 262 -2.83 -26.17 -8.82
C GLU A 262 -3.00 -27.58 -9.42
N ALA A 263 -2.96 -28.62 -8.58
CA ALA A 263 -3.23 -30.00 -9.00
C ALA A 263 -4.67 -30.22 -9.50
N ALA A 264 -5.64 -29.45 -8.98
CA ALA A 264 -7.02 -29.44 -9.45
C ALA A 264 -7.23 -28.57 -10.72
N GLY A 265 -6.15 -28.00 -11.29
CA GLY A 265 -6.22 -27.14 -12.47
C GLY A 265 -6.76 -25.73 -12.18
N GLN A 266 -6.79 -25.31 -10.91
CA GLN A 266 -7.19 -23.96 -10.50
C GLN A 266 -5.94 -23.11 -10.26
N GLU A 267 -5.73 -22.10 -11.10
CA GLU A 267 -4.62 -21.16 -10.93
C GLU A 267 -4.88 -20.23 -9.73
N VAL A 268 -3.85 -20.05 -8.89
CA VAL A 268 -3.92 -19.18 -7.71
C VAL A 268 -3.21 -17.85 -8.00
N ASP A 269 -3.95 -16.74 -7.91
CA ASP A 269 -3.38 -15.41 -8.08
C ASP A 269 -2.64 -14.93 -6.81
N TYR A 270 -1.30 -15.05 -6.82
CA TYR A 270 -0.41 -14.57 -5.75
C TYR A 270 -0.36 -13.03 -5.60
N THR A 271 -0.99 -12.29 -6.52
CA THR A 271 -1.02 -10.82 -6.52
C THR A 271 -2.20 -10.23 -5.75
N ARG A 272 -3.09 -11.10 -5.22
CA ARG A 272 -4.32 -10.72 -4.52
C ARG A 272 -4.53 -11.51 -3.23
N GLY A 273 -5.40 -10.95 -2.38
CA GLY A 273 -5.87 -11.59 -1.16
C GLY A 273 -4.80 -11.98 -0.16
N ILE A 274 -5.04 -13.10 0.52
CA ILE A 274 -4.18 -13.63 1.58
C ILE A 274 -2.77 -13.97 1.09
N TRP A 275 -2.59 -14.29 -0.19
CA TRP A 275 -1.29 -14.64 -0.78
C TRP A 275 -0.31 -13.46 -0.77
N GLN A 276 -0.79 -12.24 -0.53
CA GLN A 276 0.03 -11.06 -0.30
C GLN A 276 0.48 -10.86 1.16
N SER A 277 0.09 -11.75 2.08
CA SER A 277 0.50 -11.65 3.48
C SER A 277 2.02 -11.73 3.65
N ILE A 278 2.55 -10.86 4.50
CA ILE A 278 3.96 -10.88 4.91
C ILE A 278 4.19 -12.15 5.72
N GLY A 279 5.12 -12.99 5.28
CA GLY A 279 5.46 -14.28 5.85
C GLY A 279 5.19 -15.46 4.91
N PHE A 280 4.34 -15.33 3.89
CA PHE A 280 4.12 -16.42 2.94
C PHE A 280 5.09 -16.32 1.75
N LYS A 281 5.20 -15.13 1.17
CA LYS A 281 6.08 -14.86 0.02
C LYS A 281 7.55 -15.07 0.37
N GLU A 282 7.95 -14.59 1.54
CA GLU A 282 9.32 -14.65 2.05
C GLU A 282 9.76 -16.09 2.35
N PHE A 283 8.82 -16.97 2.74
CA PHE A 283 9.11 -18.39 3.00
C PHE A 283 8.92 -19.27 1.77
N SER A 284 8.51 -18.73 0.62
CA SER A 284 8.31 -19.50 -0.61
C SER A 284 9.53 -20.35 -1.04
N PRO A 285 10.79 -19.84 -0.99
CA PRO A 285 11.96 -20.65 -1.32
C PRO A 285 12.15 -21.84 -0.37
N TYR A 286 11.93 -21.62 0.94
CA TYR A 286 12.01 -22.66 1.96
C TYR A 286 10.93 -23.73 1.76
N LEU A 287 9.68 -23.32 1.51
CA LEU A 287 8.55 -24.23 1.30
C LEU A 287 8.72 -25.10 0.04
N LYS A 288 9.27 -24.52 -1.05
CA LYS A 288 9.60 -25.27 -2.27
C LYS A 288 10.69 -26.31 -2.02
N ALA A 289 11.75 -25.93 -1.32
CA ALA A 289 12.84 -26.84 -0.98
C ALA A 289 12.38 -27.98 -0.05
N LEU A 290 11.46 -27.68 0.88
CA LEU A 290 10.91 -28.68 1.80
C LEU A 290 10.06 -29.75 1.09
N ASN A 291 9.32 -29.35 0.06
CA ASN A 291 8.40 -30.24 -0.68
C ASN A 291 9.04 -30.89 -1.92
N THR A 292 10.22 -30.44 -2.35
CA THR A 292 10.96 -31.09 -3.42
C THR A 292 11.79 -32.22 -2.82
N SER A 293 11.54 -33.46 -3.22
CA SER A 293 12.30 -34.65 -2.78
C SER A 293 13.70 -34.72 -3.40
N ASP A 294 14.46 -33.63 -3.38
CA ASP A 294 15.82 -33.59 -3.91
C ASP A 294 16.80 -34.11 -2.84
N PRO A 295 17.50 -35.24 -3.07
CA PRO A 295 18.46 -35.82 -2.13
C PRO A 295 19.68 -34.94 -1.84
N ALA A 296 19.88 -33.83 -2.56
CA ALA A 296 20.89 -32.82 -2.27
C ALA A 296 20.47 -31.77 -1.23
N THR A 297 19.21 -31.79 -0.78
CA THR A 297 18.67 -30.81 0.18
C THR A 297 19.10 -31.19 1.60
N ASN A 298 20.33 -30.83 1.95
CA ASN A 298 20.85 -31.02 3.31
C ASN A 298 20.08 -30.18 4.33
N SER A 299 19.97 -30.67 5.58
CA SER A 299 19.32 -29.95 6.70
C SER A 299 19.86 -28.51 6.84
N GLU A 300 21.17 -28.32 6.64
CA GLU A 300 21.82 -27.00 6.72
C GLU A 300 21.31 -26.02 5.64
N THR A 301 20.98 -26.50 4.44
CA THR A 301 20.44 -25.66 3.37
C THR A 301 19.02 -25.22 3.67
N LEU A 302 18.19 -26.10 4.24
CA LEU A 302 16.84 -25.76 4.68
C LEU A 302 16.86 -24.73 5.82
N ASP A 303 17.77 -24.89 6.78
CA ASP A 303 17.93 -23.95 7.89
C ASP A 303 18.42 -22.57 7.39
N ALA A 304 19.33 -22.55 6.42
CA ALA A 304 19.77 -21.30 5.79
C ALA A 304 18.64 -20.58 5.04
N LEU A 305 17.82 -21.32 4.27
CA LEU A 305 16.65 -20.76 3.57
C LEU A 305 15.59 -20.25 4.56
N ARG A 306 15.36 -20.99 5.65
CA ARG A 306 14.45 -20.57 6.72
C ARG A 306 14.93 -19.28 7.39
N ALA A 307 16.23 -19.19 7.71
CA ALA A 307 16.81 -17.98 8.30
C ALA A 307 16.75 -16.78 7.34
N ALA A 308 16.98 -17.01 6.04
CA ALA A 308 16.85 -15.97 5.02
C ALA A 308 15.40 -15.46 4.90
N GLY A 309 14.41 -16.36 4.85
CA GLY A 309 12.99 -16.00 4.83
C GLY A 309 12.56 -15.23 6.08
N LEU A 310 13.11 -15.58 7.25
CA LEU A 310 12.86 -14.86 8.50
C LEU A 310 13.38 -13.41 8.44
N GLU A 311 14.61 -13.20 7.97
CA GLU A 311 15.20 -11.86 7.87
C GLU A 311 14.50 -11.00 6.80
N GLU A 312 14.05 -11.62 5.72
CA GLU A 312 13.20 -10.96 4.71
C GLU A 312 11.84 -10.57 5.32
N MET A 313 11.19 -11.47 6.06
CA MET A 313 9.92 -11.20 6.73
C MET A 313 10.05 -10.06 7.75
N LYS A 314 11.12 -10.02 8.55
CA LYS A 314 11.43 -8.90 9.44
C LYS A 314 11.56 -7.60 8.65
N THR A 315 12.26 -7.64 7.52
CA THR A 315 12.44 -6.48 6.63
C THR A 315 11.11 -5.98 6.07
N SER A 316 10.29 -6.86 5.49
CA SER A 316 8.94 -6.55 4.98
C SER A 316 8.05 -5.98 6.09
N THR A 317 8.08 -6.56 7.28
CA THR A 317 7.30 -6.08 8.45
C THR A 317 7.68 -4.66 8.85
N ARG A 318 8.97 -4.33 8.88
CA ARG A 318 9.46 -2.96 9.17
C ARG A 318 9.08 -1.97 8.07
N GLN A 319 9.16 -2.39 6.81
CA GLN A 319 8.73 -1.55 5.68
C GLN A 319 7.22 -1.26 5.75
N TYR A 320 6.42 -2.27 6.10
CA TYR A 320 4.98 -2.13 6.26
C TYR A 320 4.62 -1.16 7.41
N ALA A 321 5.27 -1.29 8.58
CA ALA A 321 5.07 -0.37 9.69
C ALA A 321 5.43 1.10 9.32
N LYS A 322 6.50 1.32 8.54
CA LYS A 322 6.86 2.65 8.01
C LYS A 322 5.83 3.17 7.00
N TYR A 323 5.34 2.29 6.12
CA TYR A 323 4.32 2.63 5.14
C TYR A 323 3.02 3.06 5.83
N GLN A 324 2.59 2.36 6.87
CA GLN A 324 1.41 2.70 7.68
C GLN A 324 1.52 4.10 8.31
N THR A 325 2.63 4.38 9.01
CA THR A 325 2.88 5.72 9.57
C THR A 325 2.85 6.81 8.48
N ARG A 326 3.48 6.54 7.33
CA ARG A 326 3.47 7.46 6.20
C ARG A 326 2.06 7.65 5.63
N TRP A 327 1.24 6.61 5.55
CA TRP A 327 -0.13 6.69 5.08
C TRP A 327 -0.98 7.59 5.99
N ILE A 328 -0.91 7.39 7.31
CA ILE A 328 -1.63 8.23 8.26
C ILE A 328 -1.24 9.71 8.06
N ARG A 329 0.06 10.02 8.01
CA ARG A 329 0.58 11.38 7.82
C ARG A 329 0.20 12.01 6.48
N THR A 330 0.23 11.24 5.39
CA THR A 330 0.10 11.80 4.03
C THR A 330 -1.28 11.66 3.41
N LYS A 331 -2.18 10.87 4.02
CA LYS A 331 -3.53 10.61 3.53
C LYS A 331 -4.57 10.98 4.57
N ILE A 332 -4.54 10.35 5.75
CA ILE A 332 -5.57 10.55 6.77
C ILE A 332 -5.52 11.98 7.33
N VAL A 333 -4.34 12.46 7.75
CA VAL A 333 -4.23 13.79 8.37
C VAL A 333 -4.66 14.92 7.43
N PRO A 334 -4.24 14.97 6.16
CA PRO A 334 -4.77 15.97 5.21
C PRO A 334 -6.29 15.89 5.03
N LEU A 335 -6.87 14.68 4.95
CA LEU A 335 -8.33 14.53 4.83
C LEU A 335 -9.06 15.00 6.10
N LEU A 336 -8.47 14.84 7.29
CA LEU A 336 -9.00 15.42 8.52
C LEU A 336 -8.86 16.95 8.58
N GLN A 337 -7.85 17.53 7.94
CA GLN A 337 -7.69 18.99 7.84
C GLN A 337 -8.73 19.63 6.90
N GLU A 338 -9.18 18.89 5.88
CA GLU A 338 -10.25 19.32 4.97
C GLU A 338 -11.63 19.37 5.66
N GLN A 339 -11.81 18.64 6.77
CA GLN A 339 -13.07 18.51 7.49
C GLN A 339 -13.11 19.43 8.73
N PRO A 340 -14.11 20.33 8.87
CA PRO A 340 -14.20 21.24 10.00
C PRO A 340 -14.23 20.50 11.36
N GLY A 341 -13.24 20.77 12.21
CA GLY A 341 -13.17 20.21 13.58
C GLY A 341 -12.77 18.74 13.67
N ALA A 342 -12.52 18.03 12.56
CA ALA A 342 -12.15 16.61 12.58
C ALA A 342 -10.74 16.38 13.15
N LEU A 343 -9.79 17.28 12.87
CA LEU A 343 -8.43 17.21 13.40
C LEU A 343 -8.40 17.29 14.95
N ASP A 344 -9.34 18.01 15.56
CA ASP A 344 -9.47 18.11 17.02
C ASP A 344 -9.87 16.79 17.68
N HIS A 345 -10.30 15.80 16.89
CA HIS A 345 -10.68 14.48 17.36
C HIS A 345 -9.60 13.42 17.10
N LEU A 346 -8.43 13.81 16.60
CA LEU A 346 -7.29 12.92 16.39
C LEU A 346 -6.27 13.05 17.52
N PHE A 347 -6.20 12.04 18.40
CA PHE A 347 -5.29 12.01 19.53
C PHE A 347 -4.16 11.00 19.33
N VAL A 348 -2.91 11.43 19.51
CA VAL A 348 -1.74 10.58 19.39
C VAL A 348 -1.38 9.99 20.76
N MET A 349 -1.37 8.66 20.86
CA MET A 349 -0.99 7.93 22.08
C MET A 349 0.46 7.44 21.97
N ASN A 350 1.26 7.68 23.01
CA ASN A 350 2.68 7.27 23.02
C ASN A 350 2.84 5.84 23.57
N SER A 351 3.11 4.90 22.68
CA SER A 351 3.33 3.48 22.98
C SER A 351 4.81 3.04 22.91
N THR A 352 5.75 3.99 22.93
CA THR A 352 7.19 3.69 22.84
C THR A 352 7.65 2.81 24.02
N ASP A 353 7.29 3.19 25.25
CA ASP A 353 7.60 2.41 26.45
C ASP A 353 6.39 1.56 26.88
N VAL A 354 6.56 0.23 26.87
CA VAL A 354 5.53 -0.74 27.26
C VAL A 354 5.28 -0.72 28.77
N SER A 355 6.29 -0.38 29.58
CA SER A 355 6.13 -0.32 31.05
C SER A 355 5.20 0.81 31.49
N GLN A 356 5.11 1.86 30.67
CA GLN A 356 4.26 3.04 30.87
C GLN A 356 2.98 2.98 30.03
N TRP A 357 2.56 1.79 29.57
CA TRP A 357 1.36 1.64 28.75
C TRP A 357 0.10 2.18 29.43
N SER A 358 -0.09 1.91 30.72
CA SER A 358 -1.27 2.38 31.47
C SER A 358 -1.34 3.90 31.51
N SER A 359 -0.23 4.55 31.85
CA SER A 359 -0.14 6.01 32.05
C SER A 359 -0.11 6.79 30.74
N ASN A 360 0.54 6.27 29.69
CA ASN A 360 0.74 6.99 28.43
C ASN A 360 -0.28 6.68 27.33
N VAL A 361 -0.97 5.54 27.42
CA VAL A 361 -1.91 5.08 26.37
C VAL A 361 -3.29 4.81 26.95
N ALA A 362 -3.42 3.85 27.88
CA ALA A 362 -4.73 3.36 28.30
C ALA A 362 -5.54 4.43 29.05
N GLU A 363 -5.00 5.02 30.13
CA GLU A 363 -5.70 6.02 30.93
C GLU A 363 -6.01 7.31 30.16
N PRO A 364 -5.07 7.91 29.39
CA PRO A 364 -5.37 9.08 28.57
C PRO A 364 -6.45 8.81 27.53
N ALA A 365 -6.38 7.67 26.83
CA ALA A 365 -7.38 7.31 25.83
C ALA A 365 -8.76 7.08 26.45
N VAL A 366 -8.82 6.39 27.59
CA VAL A 366 -10.07 6.20 28.35
C VAL A 366 -10.64 7.55 28.79
N ASN A 367 -9.83 8.48 29.32
CA ASN A 367 -10.30 9.81 29.74
C ASN A 367 -10.83 10.63 28.56
N VAL A 368 -10.11 10.65 27.44
CA VAL A 368 -10.55 11.35 26.22
C VAL A 368 -11.84 10.73 25.68
N ALA A 369 -11.93 9.40 25.62
CA ALA A 369 -13.14 8.70 25.19
C ALA A 369 -14.32 9.01 26.12
N LYS A 370 -14.11 9.08 27.44
CA LYS A 370 -15.14 9.47 28.41
C LYS A 370 -15.71 10.84 28.06
N ARG A 371 -14.84 11.84 27.95
CA ARG A 371 -15.23 13.22 27.65
C ARG A 371 -15.94 13.35 26.31
N PHE A 372 -15.45 12.62 25.31
CA PHE A 372 -16.07 12.58 23.99
C PHE A 372 -17.50 12.02 24.04
N LEU A 373 -17.71 10.90 24.73
CA LEU A 373 -19.02 10.27 24.86
C LEU A 373 -19.99 11.08 25.73
N GLU A 374 -19.49 11.79 26.75
CA GLU A 374 -20.30 12.62 27.65
C GLU A 374 -20.60 14.02 27.06
N GLY A 375 -19.90 14.46 26.01
CA GLY A 375 -20.03 15.83 25.48
C GLY A 375 -19.25 16.88 26.29
N ASP A 376 -18.23 16.45 27.02
CA ASP A 376 -17.37 17.35 27.78
C ASP A 376 -16.31 18.02 26.90
N ALA A 377 -15.73 19.10 27.42
CA ALA A 377 -14.58 19.75 26.78
C ALA A 377 -13.36 18.79 26.73
N MET A 378 -13.04 18.33 25.52
CA MET A 378 -11.83 17.55 25.28
C MET A 378 -10.57 18.43 25.36
N PRO A 379 -9.44 17.89 25.86
CA PRO A 379 -8.16 18.57 25.76
C PRO A 379 -7.76 18.78 24.30
N ALA A 380 -6.94 19.78 24.00
CA ALA A 380 -6.39 19.91 22.65
C ALA A 380 -5.48 18.71 22.35
N PRO A 381 -5.52 18.12 21.14
CA PRO A 381 -4.68 16.98 20.80
C PRO A 381 -3.18 17.18 21.00
N THR A 382 -2.70 18.42 20.87
CA THR A 382 -1.30 18.82 21.06
C THR A 382 -0.88 18.94 22.53
N ASP A 383 -1.84 18.97 23.45
CA ASP A 383 -1.59 19.18 24.89
C ASP A 383 -1.49 17.85 25.64
N LEU A 384 -1.81 16.74 24.99
CA LEU A 384 -1.81 15.42 25.61
C LEU A 384 -0.39 14.92 25.94
N SER A 385 0.58 15.16 25.05
CA SER A 385 2.00 14.86 25.28
C SER A 385 2.91 15.66 24.34
N GLU A 386 4.18 15.80 24.71
CA GLU A 386 5.19 16.42 23.85
C GLU A 386 5.35 15.67 22.52
N MET A 387 5.34 14.33 22.56
CA MET A 387 5.33 13.47 21.38
C MET A 387 4.11 13.73 20.48
N ALA A 388 2.91 13.87 21.06
CA ALA A 388 1.71 14.18 20.29
C ALA A 388 1.85 15.52 19.55
N ARG A 389 2.42 16.54 20.21
CA ARG A 389 2.68 17.85 19.61
C ARG A 389 3.64 17.76 18.43
N GLU A 390 4.75 17.04 18.58
CA GLU A 390 5.74 16.87 17.53
C GLU A 390 5.18 16.09 16.34
N VAL A 391 4.55 14.93 16.61
CA VAL A 391 4.00 14.05 15.57
C VAL A 391 2.87 14.74 14.79
N LEU A 392 1.98 15.47 15.47
CA LEU A 392 0.90 16.22 14.81
C LEU A 392 1.47 17.41 14.03
N ARG A 393 2.46 18.13 14.55
CA ARG A 393 3.14 19.21 13.82
C ARG A 393 3.80 18.70 12.54
N GLU A 394 4.49 17.56 12.60
CA GLU A 394 5.09 16.94 11.42
C GLU A 394 4.03 16.43 10.43
N ALA A 395 2.93 15.87 10.92
CA ALA A 395 1.88 15.31 10.07
C ALA A 395 1.04 16.39 9.38
N THR A 396 0.82 17.52 10.05
CA THR A 396 0.07 18.68 9.53
C THR A 396 0.93 19.61 8.67
N ALA A 397 2.25 19.51 8.76
CA ALA A 397 3.17 20.24 7.89
C ALA A 397 2.92 19.85 6.43
N GLN A 398 2.17 20.69 5.72
CA GLN A 398 1.86 20.50 4.31
C GLN A 398 3.15 20.38 3.52
N THR A 399 3.42 19.18 3.02
CA THR A 399 4.38 19.04 1.93
C THR A 399 3.61 19.33 0.65
N GLU A 400 3.49 20.61 0.26
CA GLU A 400 2.99 20.97 -1.06
C GLU A 400 3.85 20.24 -2.10
N ARG A 401 3.29 19.18 -2.71
CA ARG A 401 3.98 18.44 -3.77
C ARG A 401 3.58 19.04 -5.09
N THR A 402 4.39 19.99 -5.56
CA THR A 402 4.27 20.48 -6.94
C THR A 402 4.44 19.31 -7.89
N LEU A 403 3.37 18.96 -8.59
CA LEU A 403 3.40 17.94 -9.64
C LEU A 403 4.33 18.43 -10.74
N CYS A 404 5.36 17.65 -11.04
CA CYS A 404 6.23 17.89 -12.18
C CYS A 404 6.63 16.54 -12.76
N ARG A 405 6.19 16.25 -13.98
CA ARG A 405 6.58 15.03 -14.68
C ARG A 405 7.86 15.32 -15.46
N ARG A 406 8.99 14.83 -14.95
CA ARG A 406 10.32 14.99 -15.56
C ARG A 406 11.02 13.64 -15.62
N THR A 407 11.53 13.30 -16.79
CA THR A 407 12.34 12.08 -16.98
C THR A 407 13.79 12.48 -17.09
N CYS A 408 14.65 11.91 -16.24
CA CYS A 408 16.08 12.14 -16.33
C CYS A 408 16.65 11.35 -17.51
N GLU A 409 17.19 12.03 -18.50
CA GLU A 409 17.81 11.40 -19.69
C GLU A 409 18.96 10.45 -19.34
N VAL A 410 19.70 10.77 -18.27
CA VAL A 410 20.89 10.00 -17.85
C VAL A 410 20.51 8.75 -17.05
N CYS A 411 19.51 8.87 -16.17
CA CYS A 411 19.11 7.78 -15.29
C CYS A 411 17.89 7.00 -15.81
N LYS A 412 17.25 7.49 -16.88
CA LYS A 412 15.93 7.03 -17.38
C LYS A 412 14.86 6.95 -16.28
N THR A 413 15.02 7.73 -15.22
CA THR A 413 14.13 7.73 -14.05
C THR A 413 13.10 8.84 -14.23
N THR A 414 11.82 8.50 -14.15
CA THR A 414 10.70 9.46 -14.23
C THR A 414 10.35 9.91 -12.82
N CYS A 415 10.41 11.22 -12.56
CA CYS A 415 9.92 11.84 -11.34
C CYS A 415 8.58 12.52 -11.63
N VAL A 416 7.63 12.44 -10.70
CA VAL A 416 6.27 13.01 -10.85
C VAL A 416 6.08 14.23 -9.95
N THR A 417 7.03 14.52 -9.05
CA THR A 417 7.03 15.72 -8.21
C THR A 417 8.37 16.46 -8.28
N GLU A 418 8.34 17.78 -8.05
CA GLU A 418 9.55 18.62 -8.05
C GLU A 418 10.52 18.26 -6.92
N GLN A 419 9.98 17.82 -5.79
CA GLN A 419 10.75 17.34 -4.66
C GLN A 419 11.47 16.02 -4.99
N ASP A 420 10.79 15.09 -5.66
CA ASP A 420 11.40 13.84 -6.13
C ASP A 420 12.47 14.11 -7.18
N TRP A 421 12.24 15.07 -8.08
CA TRP A 421 13.24 15.51 -9.05
C TRP A 421 14.49 16.07 -8.36
N THR A 422 14.30 16.96 -7.38
CA THR A 422 15.40 17.57 -6.62
C THR A 422 16.21 16.51 -5.85
N LYS A 423 15.52 15.55 -5.22
CA LYS A 423 16.16 14.41 -4.54
C LYS A 423 16.89 13.50 -5.52
N HIS A 424 16.29 13.24 -6.69
CA HIS A 424 16.89 12.44 -7.75
C HIS A 424 18.20 13.05 -8.25
N VAL A 425 18.21 14.34 -8.60
CA VAL A 425 19.39 15.05 -9.10
C VAL A 425 20.52 15.05 -8.05
N LYS A 426 20.16 15.19 -6.76
CA LYS A 426 21.14 15.12 -5.65
C LYS A 426 21.58 13.69 -5.30
N SER A 427 20.96 12.65 -5.86
CA SER A 427 21.22 11.27 -5.48
C SER A 427 22.62 10.80 -5.90
N ARG A 428 23.21 9.90 -5.09
CA ARG A 428 24.52 9.28 -5.40
C ARG A 428 24.49 8.57 -6.75
N ARG A 429 23.41 7.86 -7.08
CA ARG A 429 23.24 7.16 -8.36
C ARG A 429 23.27 8.12 -9.54
N HIS A 430 22.52 9.22 -9.47
CA HIS A 430 22.52 10.24 -10.51
C HIS A 430 23.91 10.86 -10.68
N ASN A 431 24.56 11.23 -9.57
CA ASN A 431 25.91 11.80 -9.61
C ASN A 431 26.96 10.84 -10.20
N VAL A 432 26.89 9.55 -9.90
CA VAL A 432 27.80 8.54 -10.47
C VAL A 432 27.57 8.37 -11.97
N LEU A 433 26.31 8.29 -12.41
CA LEU A 433 25.97 8.15 -13.82
C LEU A 433 26.33 9.42 -14.60
N MET A 434 26.05 10.61 -14.07
CA MET A 434 26.48 11.89 -14.65
C MET A 434 27.99 11.97 -14.82
N LYS A 435 28.78 11.54 -13.82
CA LYS A 435 30.24 11.45 -13.93
C LYS A 435 30.67 10.47 -15.02
N LYS A 436 30.00 9.32 -15.16
CA LYS A 436 30.28 8.32 -16.20
C LYS A 436 29.94 8.86 -17.60
N THR A 437 28.82 9.55 -17.76
CA THR A 437 28.40 10.17 -19.03
C THR A 437 29.33 11.30 -19.43
N LYS A 438 29.72 12.19 -18.49
CA LYS A 438 30.74 13.23 -18.74
C LYS A 438 32.08 12.64 -19.16
N ARG A 439 32.54 11.56 -18.52
CA ARG A 439 33.78 10.86 -18.92
C ARG A 439 33.68 10.25 -20.32
N ARG A 440 32.53 9.68 -20.71
CA ARG A 440 32.33 9.13 -22.06
C ARG A 440 32.25 10.23 -23.13
N ALA A 441 31.65 11.37 -22.83
CA ALA A 441 31.59 12.52 -23.74
C ALA A 441 32.99 13.13 -24.00
N LEU A 442 33.89 13.11 -23.01
CA LEU A 442 35.26 13.61 -23.15
C LEU A 442 36.19 12.70 -23.97
N VAL A 443 35.81 11.44 -24.23
CA VAL A 443 36.62 10.47 -24.98
C VAL A 443 36.25 10.42 -26.47
N ALA A 444 35.20 11.14 -26.90
CA ALA A 444 34.61 10.99 -28.24
C ALA A 444 35.23 11.86 -29.36
N THR A 445 36.39 12.51 -29.17
CA THR A 445 37.00 13.35 -30.21
C THR A 445 38.52 13.28 -30.24
N GLU A 446 39.12 12.10 -30.50
CA GLU A 446 40.46 12.03 -31.10
C GLU A 446 40.58 10.80 -32.02
N ARG A 447 40.14 10.97 -33.28
CA ARG A 447 40.68 10.20 -34.40
C ARG A 447 40.80 11.16 -35.60
N PRO A 448 42.00 11.69 -35.89
CA PRO A 448 42.22 12.49 -37.08
C PRO A 448 42.08 11.60 -38.31
N LEU A 449 41.28 12.04 -39.29
CA LEU A 449 41.25 11.51 -40.64
C LEU A 449 42.63 11.78 -41.28
N ALA A 450 43.37 10.70 -41.59
CA ALA A 450 44.60 10.81 -42.36
C ALA A 450 44.25 11.12 -43.83
N VAL A 451 44.67 12.30 -44.27
CA VAL A 451 44.67 12.72 -45.67
C VAL A 451 45.81 12.01 -46.40
N VAL A 452 45.53 11.33 -47.50
CA VAL A 452 46.54 10.82 -48.45
C VAL A 452 46.44 11.65 -49.73
N PRO A 453 47.53 12.25 -50.24
CA PRO A 453 47.50 13.05 -51.47
C PRO A 453 47.58 12.17 -52.72
N ALA A 454 46.96 12.66 -53.79
CA ALA A 454 46.89 12.06 -55.11
C ALA A 454 48.03 12.57 -56.01
N GLU A 455 48.72 11.67 -56.73
CA GLU A 455 49.44 11.98 -57.98
C GLU A 455 49.33 10.78 -58.95
N ALA A 456 49.37 11.11 -60.24
CA ALA A 456 48.76 10.39 -61.35
C ALA A 456 49.70 9.45 -62.14
N GLU A 457 49.04 8.53 -62.82
CA GLU A 457 49.34 7.65 -63.98
C GLU A 457 50.75 7.59 -64.61
N GLY A 458 51.20 6.35 -64.85
CA GLY A 458 52.32 5.98 -65.72
C GLY A 458 52.37 4.47 -65.99
N GLU A 459 52.10 4.11 -67.24
CA GLU A 459 51.88 2.80 -67.86
C GLU A 459 53.15 1.93 -68.04
N LYS A 460 53.08 0.59 -67.86
CA LYS A 460 53.51 -0.49 -68.81
C LYS A 460 53.91 -1.85 -68.20
N ASP A 461 53.37 -2.88 -68.86
CA ASP A 461 53.90 -4.22 -69.22
C ASP A 461 54.34 -5.26 -68.16
N GLY A 462 53.68 -6.43 -68.23
CA GLY A 462 54.41 -7.69 -68.44
C GLY A 462 54.27 -8.83 -67.41
N ASN A 463 53.59 -9.90 -67.84
CA ASN A 463 53.91 -11.33 -67.66
C ASN A 463 53.48 -12.13 -66.39
N ALA A 464 52.49 -13.01 -66.62
CA ALA A 464 52.50 -14.49 -66.57
C ALA A 464 52.61 -15.32 -65.25
N GLU A 465 51.78 -16.39 -65.28
CA GLU A 465 51.79 -17.68 -64.54
C GLU A 465 51.36 -17.69 -63.06
N ASP A 466 50.73 -18.71 -62.46
CA ASP A 466 49.88 -19.87 -62.78
C ASP A 466 49.68 -20.59 -61.41
N ARG A 467 48.64 -21.44 -61.29
CA ARG A 467 48.32 -22.41 -60.20
C ARG A 467 47.59 -21.83 -58.97
N GLY A 468 46.49 -22.39 -58.46
CA GLY A 468 45.73 -23.60 -58.77
C GLY A 468 44.88 -24.02 -57.56
N SER A 469 43.68 -24.54 -57.85
CA SER A 469 42.81 -25.41 -57.03
C SER A 469 41.92 -24.86 -55.88
N SER A 470 40.61 -24.95 -56.14
CA SER A 470 39.43 -25.30 -55.31
C SER A 470 39.67 -26.44 -54.27
N PRO A 471 38.72 -26.87 -53.39
CA PRO A 471 37.24 -26.73 -53.47
C PRO A 471 36.53 -26.50 -52.09
N GLU A 472 35.34 -25.87 -52.01
CA GLU A 472 33.95 -26.40 -52.08
C GLU A 472 33.23 -26.56 -50.70
N VAL A 473 32.02 -25.96 -50.65
CA VAL A 473 30.70 -26.33 -50.05
C VAL A 473 30.58 -27.01 -48.66
N ASP A 474 29.53 -26.89 -47.85
CA ASP A 474 28.10 -26.49 -47.87
C ASP A 474 27.75 -26.12 -46.37
N GLY A 475 26.73 -25.36 -45.95
CA GLY A 475 25.33 -25.27 -46.39
C GLY A 475 24.38 -25.93 -45.34
N LEU A 476 23.24 -25.28 -45.02
CA LEU A 476 22.05 -25.70 -44.22
C LEU A 476 21.96 -25.17 -42.77
N GLY A 477 20.87 -24.54 -42.30
CA GLY A 477 19.54 -24.29 -42.86
C GLY A 477 18.43 -24.50 -41.81
N MET A 478 17.64 -23.45 -41.54
CA MET A 478 16.38 -23.39 -40.76
C MET A 478 15.33 -24.43 -41.21
N PHE A 479 14.42 -24.85 -40.30
CA PHE A 479 12.95 -24.62 -40.35
C PHE A 479 12.12 -25.53 -39.39
N ASP A 480 11.14 -24.87 -38.74
CA ASP A 480 9.74 -25.22 -38.40
C ASP A 480 9.25 -26.41 -37.54
N ALA A 481 8.19 -26.07 -36.79
CA ALA A 481 7.18 -26.90 -36.11
C ALA A 481 6.33 -27.75 -37.10
N PRO A 482 5.45 -28.66 -36.65
CA PRO A 482 4.05 -28.25 -36.37
C PRO A 482 3.25 -29.12 -35.38
N SER A 483 2.07 -28.61 -35.01
CA SER A 483 0.73 -29.26 -34.84
C SER A 483 0.04 -28.96 -33.52
#